data_AF-A0A7S0DXB6-F1
#
_entry.id   AF-A0A7S0DXB6-F1
#
_cell.length_a   1.000
_cell.length_b   1.000
_cell.length_c   1.000
_cell.angle_alpha   90.00
_cell.angle_beta   90.00
_cell.angle_gamma   90.00
#
_symmetry.space_group_name_H-M   'P 1'
#
loop_
_entity.id
_entity.type
_entity.pdbx_description
1 polymer ?
#
loop_
_entity_poly.entity_id
_entity_poly.type
_entity_poly.pdbx_seq_one_letter_code
_entity_poly.pdbx_strand_id
1 'polypeptide(L)'
;KFWADNRPSTPTTMKVFVIYDAPDAPASLHHKLAITLPAKWLDQSVDKVRDAFLGAYNKKFPDNVLVASELVLSVKDPSPFARSTVKILRTTDTPESSFEDRGEVRVCKAAATSGPGSENAHRCK
;
A
#
# COMPACT_ATOMS: atom_id res chain seq x y z
N LYS A 1 43.60 7.84 16.10
CA LYS A 1 42.20 8.16 16.48
C LYS A 1 41.37 8.09 15.20
N PHE A 2 40.82 6.91 14.92
CA PHE A 2 39.88 6.72 13.81
C PHE A 2 38.54 7.32 14.23
N TRP A 3 38.11 8.37 13.53
CA TRP A 3 36.71 8.79 13.62
C TRP A 3 35.92 7.73 12.86
N ALA A 4 35.29 6.82 13.59
CA ALA A 4 34.27 5.96 13.03
C ALA A 4 33.14 6.87 12.56
N ASP A 5 32.98 6.95 11.24
CA ASP A 5 31.89 7.61 10.55
C ASP A 5 30.59 6.93 10.99
N ASN A 6 29.96 7.49 12.02
CA ASN A 6 28.72 7.02 12.60
C ASN A 6 27.55 7.59 11.78
N ARG A 7 27.60 7.45 10.45
CA ARG A 7 26.44 7.77 9.61
C ARG A 7 25.36 6.73 9.90
N PRO A 8 24.14 7.12 10.29
CA PRO A 8 23.04 6.19 10.34
C PRO A 8 22.90 5.58 8.94
N SER A 9 23.00 4.26 8.84
CA SER A 9 22.80 3.51 7.61
C SER A 9 21.44 3.90 7.05
N THR A 10 21.42 4.80 6.07
CA THR A 10 20.17 5.20 5.43
C THR A 10 19.56 3.93 4.83
N PRO A 11 18.26 3.67 5.01
CA PRO A 11 17.62 2.53 4.38
C PRO A 11 17.80 2.66 2.87
N THR A 12 18.68 1.84 2.32
CA THR A 12 19.22 2.00 0.95
C THR A 12 18.17 1.62 -0.10
N THR A 13 17.18 0.83 0.30
CA THR A 13 15.99 0.42 -0.46
C THR A 13 14.96 -0.15 0.51
N MET A 14 13.67 0.07 0.27
CA MET A 14 12.57 -0.58 0.99
C MET A 14 11.83 -1.50 0.04
N LYS A 15 11.40 -2.68 0.47
CA LYS A 15 10.55 -3.56 -0.34
C LYS A 15 9.12 -3.50 0.18
N VAL A 16 8.13 -3.35 -0.69
CA VAL A 16 6.71 -3.41 -0.29
C VAL A 16 5.96 -4.41 -1.15
N PHE A 17 4.91 -5.00 -0.61
CA PHE A 17 3.99 -5.85 -1.36
C PHE A 17 2.71 -5.09 -1.65
N VAL A 18 2.54 -4.70 -2.91
CA VAL A 18 1.34 -4.01 -3.36
C VAL A 18 0.32 -5.04 -3.83
N ILE A 19 -0.85 -5.02 -3.22
CA ILE A 19 -1.94 -5.96 -3.46
C ILE A 19 -3.09 -5.18 -4.10
N TYR A 20 -3.47 -5.55 -5.32
CA TYR A 20 -4.69 -5.02 -5.91
C TYR A 20 -5.90 -5.82 -5.44
N ASP A 21 -6.82 -5.11 -4.76
CA ASP A 21 -8.10 -5.64 -4.29
C ASP A 21 -9.12 -5.40 -5.41
N ALA A 22 -9.41 -6.46 -6.16
CA ALA A 22 -10.37 -6.41 -7.25
C ALA A 22 -11.77 -6.61 -6.65
N PRO A 23 -12.68 -5.61 -6.74
CA PRO A 23 -13.96 -5.64 -6.03
C PRO A 23 -14.87 -6.82 -6.42
N ASP A 24 -14.68 -7.36 -7.63
CA ASP A 24 -15.49 -8.44 -8.20
C ASP A 24 -14.80 -9.82 -8.13
N ALA A 25 -13.60 -9.91 -7.54
CA ALA A 25 -12.85 -11.16 -7.48
C ALA A 25 -12.69 -11.66 -6.04
N PRO A 26 -12.70 -12.99 -5.81
CA PRO A 26 -12.36 -13.54 -4.51
C PRO A 26 -10.91 -13.19 -4.15
N ALA A 27 -10.61 -13.06 -2.85
CA ALA A 27 -9.28 -12.68 -2.34
C ALA A 27 -8.11 -13.50 -2.91
N SER A 28 -8.38 -14.72 -3.36
CA SER A 28 -7.43 -15.62 -4.04
C SER A 28 -6.96 -15.12 -5.42
N LEU A 29 -7.65 -14.15 -6.02
CA LEU A 29 -7.32 -13.50 -7.29
C LEU A 29 -6.71 -12.11 -7.10
N HIS A 30 -6.49 -11.67 -5.85
CA HIS A 30 -5.83 -10.39 -5.61
C HIS A 30 -4.40 -10.46 -6.12
N HIS A 31 -4.09 -9.59 -7.08
CA HIS A 31 -2.77 -9.57 -7.69
C HIS A 31 -1.78 -8.91 -6.73
N LYS A 32 -0.96 -9.73 -6.08
CA LYS A 32 0.14 -9.30 -5.21
C LYS A 32 1.41 -9.12 -6.04
N LEU A 33 1.91 -7.89 -6.12
CA LEU A 33 3.18 -7.54 -6.75
C LEU A 33 4.16 -7.03 -5.69
N ALA A 34 5.37 -7.59 -5.70
CA ALA A 34 6.44 -7.07 -4.87
C ALA A 34 7.13 -5.91 -5.61
N ILE A 35 7.16 -4.72 -5.01
CA ILE A 35 7.84 -3.55 -5.55
C ILE A 35 9.00 -3.19 -4.63
N THR A 36 10.19 -3.09 -5.20
CA THR A 36 11.35 -2.54 -4.50
C THR A 36 11.37 -1.04 -4.71
N LEU A 37 11.19 -0.29 -3.64
CA LEU A 37 11.27 1.16 -3.59
C LEU A 37 12.74 1.58 -3.44
N PRO A 38 13.30 2.33 -4.39
CA PRO A 38 14.62 2.90 -4.23
C PRO A 38 14.60 3.99 -3.15
N ALA A 39 15.72 4.18 -2.41
CA ALA A 39 15.79 5.17 -1.31
C ALA A 39 15.30 6.57 -1.71
N LYS A 40 15.59 7.01 -2.94
CA LYS A 40 15.13 8.30 -3.45
C LYS A 40 13.61 8.46 -3.52
N TRP A 41 12.83 7.39 -3.45
CA TRP A 41 11.37 7.44 -3.43
C TRP A 41 10.79 7.50 -2.02
N LEU A 42 11.58 7.19 -1.00
CA LEU A 42 11.12 7.14 0.39
C LEU A 42 10.64 8.51 0.88
N ASP A 43 11.31 9.58 0.44
CA ASP A 43 10.96 10.97 0.73
C ASP A 43 9.98 11.59 -0.31
N GLN A 44 9.60 10.83 -1.34
CA GLN A 44 8.68 11.31 -2.37
C GLN A 44 7.23 10.93 -2.05
N SER A 45 6.30 11.44 -2.86
CA SER A 45 4.90 11.05 -2.74
C SER A 45 4.69 9.56 -3.04
N VAL A 46 3.79 8.93 -2.28
CA VAL A 46 3.29 7.56 -2.51
C VAL A 46 2.67 7.37 -3.90
N ASP A 47 2.31 8.45 -4.61
CA ASP A 47 1.85 8.40 -6.00
C ASP A 47 2.85 7.72 -6.94
N LYS A 48 4.16 7.84 -6.69
CA LYS A 48 5.18 7.13 -7.49
C LYS A 48 5.12 5.62 -7.32
N VAL A 49 4.75 5.16 -6.13
CA VAL A 49 4.58 3.73 -5.85
C VAL A 49 3.35 3.20 -6.57
N ARG A 50 2.26 3.98 -6.57
CA ARG A 50 1.05 3.67 -7.35
C ARG A 50 1.37 3.58 -8.85
N ASP A 51 2.09 4.57 -9.39
CA ASP A 51 2.43 4.61 -10.82
C ASP A 51 3.34 3.43 -11.23
N ALA A 52 4.35 3.11 -10.41
CA ALA A 52 5.20 1.95 -10.62
C ALA A 52 4.41 0.63 -10.58
N PHE A 53 3.47 0.51 -9.64
CA PHE A 53 2.56 -0.62 -9.57
C PHE A 53 1.72 -0.74 -10.83
N LEU A 54 1.09 0.35 -11.27
CA LEU A 54 0.27 0.40 -12.47
C LEU A 54 1.04 0.01 -13.72
N GLY A 55 2.25 0.52 -13.88
CA GLY A 55 3.12 0.16 -15.00
C GLY A 55 3.44 -1.34 -15.01
N ALA A 56 3.74 -1.92 -13.85
CA ALA A 56 3.99 -3.36 -13.72
C ALA A 56 2.71 -4.20 -13.95
N TYR A 57 1.59 -3.73 -13.42
CA TYR A 57 0.29 -4.39 -13.50
C TYR A 57 -0.25 -4.38 -14.93
N ASN A 58 -0.37 -3.21 -15.57
CA ASN A 58 -0.92 -3.06 -16.92
C ASN A 58 -0.06 -3.77 -17.97
N LYS A 59 1.25 -3.90 -17.72
CA LYS A 59 2.14 -4.71 -18.58
C LYS A 59 1.88 -6.20 -18.45
N LYS A 60 1.47 -6.67 -17.27
CA LYS A 60 1.22 -8.10 -16.99
C LYS A 60 -0.24 -8.49 -17.31
N PHE A 61 -1.16 -7.55 -17.18
CA PHE A 61 -2.59 -7.71 -17.38
C PHE A 61 -3.12 -6.66 -18.36
N PRO A 62 -2.74 -6.74 -19.65
CA PRO A 62 -3.18 -5.77 -20.66
C PRO A 62 -4.70 -5.79 -20.88
N ASP A 63 -5.38 -6.89 -20.58
CA ASP A 63 -6.84 -7.02 -20.69
C ASP A 63 -7.61 -6.29 -19.58
N ASN A 64 -6.97 -5.96 -18.45
CA ASN A 64 -7.60 -5.32 -17.31
C ASN A 64 -6.83 -4.07 -16.89
N VAL A 65 -6.68 -3.11 -17.81
CA VAL A 65 -5.92 -1.87 -17.57
C VAL A 65 -6.51 -1.09 -16.39
N LEU A 66 -5.65 -0.76 -15.44
CA LEU A 66 -5.98 0.07 -14.30
C LEU A 66 -5.57 1.53 -14.53
N VAL A 67 -6.43 2.46 -14.10
CA VAL A 67 -6.23 3.91 -14.21
C VAL A 67 -5.86 4.52 -12.87
N ALA A 68 -4.78 5.31 -12.83
CA ALA A 68 -4.26 5.91 -11.59
C ALA A 68 -5.28 6.75 -10.82
N SER A 69 -6.08 7.55 -11.52
CA SER A 69 -7.08 8.45 -10.90
C SER A 69 -8.19 7.70 -10.18
N GLU A 70 -8.45 6.45 -10.54
CA GLU A 70 -9.50 5.63 -9.91
C GLU A 70 -8.97 4.83 -8.72
N LEU A 71 -7.65 4.85 -8.47
CA LEU A 71 -7.01 4.01 -7.48
C LEU A 71 -6.50 4.80 -6.29
N VAL A 72 -6.81 4.28 -5.11
CA VAL A 72 -6.33 4.77 -3.83
C VAL A 72 -5.41 3.72 -3.20
N LEU A 73 -4.28 4.20 -2.64
CA LEU A 73 -3.39 3.39 -1.83
C LEU A 73 -3.90 3.37 -0.41
N SER A 74 -3.79 2.22 0.24
CA SER A 74 -4.21 2.04 1.60
C SER A 74 -3.29 1.06 2.33
N VAL A 75 -3.10 1.27 3.61
CA VAL A 75 -2.23 0.43 4.47
C VAL A 75 -3.01 0.02 5.71
N LYS A 76 -2.59 -1.07 6.34
CA LYS A 76 -3.18 -1.46 7.63
C LYS A 76 -2.91 -0.36 8.65
N ASP A 77 -3.96 0.13 9.29
CA ASP A 77 -3.80 1.09 10.38
C ASP A 77 -3.47 0.32 11.67
N PRO A 78 -2.31 0.59 12.31
CA PRO A 78 -1.91 -0.11 13.53
C PRO A 78 -2.61 0.42 14.78
N SER A 79 -3.41 1.49 14.67
CA SER A 79 -4.04 2.11 15.84
C SER A 79 -5.16 1.23 16.39
N PRO A 80 -5.10 0.85 17.68
CA PRO A 80 -6.19 0.09 18.33
C PRO A 80 -7.48 0.92 18.48
N PHE A 81 -7.43 2.24 18.23
CA PHE A 81 -8.57 3.15 18.31
C PHE A 81 -9.15 3.52 16.94
N ALA A 82 -8.54 3.06 15.84
CA ALA A 82 -9.06 3.34 14.52
C ALA A 82 -10.38 2.60 14.29
N ARG A 83 -11.43 3.35 13.93
CA ARG A 83 -12.73 2.78 13.53
C ARG A 83 -12.64 1.95 12.24
N SER A 84 -11.56 2.09 11.49
CA SER A 84 -11.26 1.36 10.27
C SER A 84 -9.88 0.73 10.41
N THR A 85 -9.74 -0.53 10.02
CA THR A 85 -8.47 -1.28 10.07
C THR A 85 -7.48 -0.82 9.00
N VAL A 86 -7.85 0.16 8.19
CA VAL A 86 -7.15 0.58 6.99
C VAL A 86 -7.07 2.11 6.92
N LYS A 87 -5.86 2.64 6.72
CA LYS A 87 -5.56 4.05 6.46
C LYS A 87 -5.42 4.27 4.96
N ILE A 88 -6.21 5.19 4.39
CA ILE A 88 -6.07 5.64 3.01
C ILE A 88 -4.92 6.66 2.95
N LEU A 89 -3.97 6.43 2.04
CA LEU A 89 -2.83 7.30 1.83
C LEU A 89 -3.15 8.39 0.80
N ARG A 90 -2.70 9.60 1.10
CA ARG A 90 -2.86 10.79 0.24
C ARG A 90 -1.55 11.11 -0.46
N THR A 91 -1.61 11.97 -1.49
CA THR A 91 -0.41 12.47 -2.20
C THR A 91 0.63 13.11 -1.28
N THR A 92 0.20 13.66 -0.15
CA THR A 92 1.09 14.26 0.86
C THR A 92 1.82 13.24 1.73
N ASP A 93 1.35 12.00 1.78
CA ASP A 93 2.01 10.94 2.53
C ASP A 93 3.24 10.45 1.77
N THR A 94 4.28 10.09 2.52
CA THR A 94 5.53 9.52 2.00
C THR A 94 5.62 8.03 2.32
N PRO A 95 6.27 7.22 1.46
CA PRO A 95 6.55 5.82 1.73
C PRO A 95 7.30 5.61 3.05
N GLU A 96 8.26 6.47 3.38
CA GLU A 96 9.05 6.34 4.61
C GLU A 96 8.19 6.35 5.88
N SER A 97 7.20 7.25 5.94
CA SER A 97 6.33 7.37 7.11
C SER A 97 5.13 6.41 7.09
N SER A 98 4.79 5.85 5.92
CA SER A 98 3.53 5.12 5.73
C SER A 98 3.70 3.63 5.47
N PHE A 99 4.89 3.20 5.04
CA PHE A 99 5.17 1.80 4.73
C PHE A 99 6.19 1.22 5.70
N GLU A 100 6.03 -0.08 5.92
CA GLU A 100 7.02 -0.91 6.61
C GLU A 100 7.84 -1.67 5.57
N ASP A 101 9.11 -1.98 5.88
CA ASP A 101 9.88 -2.87 5.01
C ASP A 101 9.23 -4.25 4.99
N ARG A 102 8.99 -4.74 3.77
CA ARG A 102 8.21 -5.94 3.46
C ARG A 102 6.75 -5.85 3.90
N GLY A 103 6.25 -4.64 4.15
CA GLY A 103 4.86 -4.36 4.50
C GLY A 103 3.91 -4.56 3.32
N GLU A 104 2.62 -4.70 3.64
CA GLU A 104 1.55 -4.88 2.66
C GLU A 104 0.82 -3.55 2.42
N VAL A 105 0.77 -3.15 1.16
CA VAL A 105 0.07 -1.95 0.68
C VAL A 105 -1.07 -2.42 -0.21
N ARG A 106 -2.29 -1.97 0.04
CA ARG A 106 -3.46 -2.35 -0.75
C ARG A 106 -3.83 -1.22 -1.70
N VAL A 107 -4.19 -1.60 -2.92
CA VAL A 107 -4.69 -0.71 -3.96
C VAL A 107 -6.15 -1.06 -4.21
N CYS A 108 -7.04 -0.11 -3.96
CA CYS A 108 -8.48 -0.27 -4.13
C CYS A 108 -9.00 0.79 -5.11
N LYS A 109 -10.10 0.49 -5.82
CA LYS A 109 -10.83 1.52 -6.56
C LYS A 109 -11.50 2.49 -5.58
N ALA A 110 -11.43 3.80 -5.85
CA ALA A 110 -11.97 4.85 -4.98
C ALA A 110 -13.47 4.66 -4.66
N ALA A 111 -14.23 4.06 -5.59
CA ALA A 111 -15.65 3.76 -5.42
C ALA A 111 -15.95 2.51 -4.55
N ALA A 112 -14.97 1.66 -4.28
CA ALA A 112 -15.15 0.40 -3.54
C ALA A 112 -14.97 0.53 -2.03
N THR A 113 -14.92 1.75 -1.47
CA THR A 113 -15.09 1.94 -0.02
C THR A 113 -16.57 1.86 0.34
N SER A 114 -17.19 0.72 0.05
CA SER A 114 -18.55 0.38 0.47
C SER A 114 -18.54 -1.10 0.83
N GLY A 115 -18.42 -1.38 2.14
CA GLY A 115 -18.51 -2.73 2.69
C GLY A 115 -18.14 -2.83 4.17
N PRO A 116 -19.06 -2.52 5.10
CA PRO A 116 -18.98 -2.98 6.49
C PRO A 116 -19.28 -4.48 6.54
N GLY A 117 -18.46 -5.29 7.19
CA GLY A 117 -18.60 -6.75 7.07
C GLY A 117 -17.84 -7.60 8.08
N SER A 118 -17.93 -7.28 9.36
CA SER A 118 -17.99 -8.30 10.41
C SER A 118 -18.67 -7.72 11.63
N GLU A 119 -19.98 -7.48 11.50
CA GLU A 119 -20.87 -7.45 12.66
C GLU A 119 -20.91 -8.87 13.21
N ASN A 120 -19.96 -9.21 14.08
CA ASN A 120 -20.14 -10.33 14.97
C ASN A 120 -21.08 -9.82 16.08
N ALA A 121 -22.37 -9.88 15.80
CA ALA A 121 -23.44 -9.71 16.76
C ALA A 121 -23.36 -10.84 17.81
N HIS A 122 -22.39 -10.78 18.71
CA HIS A 122 -22.45 -11.52 19.97
C HIS A 122 -23.37 -10.78 20.93
N ARG A 123 -24.66 -10.86 20.62
CA ARG A 123 -25.75 -11.21 21.52
C ARG A 123 -25.48 -10.91 23.00
N CYS A 124 -25.87 -9.73 23.45
CA CYS A 124 -26.21 -9.53 24.86
C CYS A 124 -27.41 -10.43 25.20
N LYS A 125 -27.26 -11.27 26.21
CA LYS A 125 -28.37 -11.83 26.97
C LYS A 125 -27.96 -11.98 28.42
#